data_AF-A0A951X1V0-F1
#
_entry.id   AF-A0A951X1V0-F1
#
_cell.length_a   1.000
_cell.length_b   1.000
_cell.length_c   1.000
_cell.angle_alpha   90.00
_cell.angle_beta   90.00
_cell.angle_gamma   90.00
#
_symmetry.space_group_name_H-M   'P 1'
#
loop_
_entity.id
_entity.type
_entity.pdbx_description
1 polymer ?
#
loop_
_entity_poly.entity_id
_entity_poly.type
_entity_poly.pdbx_seq_one_letter_code
_entity_poly.pdbx_strand_id
1 'polypeptide(L)'
;MQRFRTGGFPGYPAHRLAPYLPAAKRLLPFAAMLAALSWPALALAAPLAQASEPAPTLWPLILAMLVLALGVERVMELLWNYVEWLLLNTRRLNAADLKGSIYLKFKSATSVLLGAILGVLLASLFSLHLFAALQPLALGFLGGVPVNWDVALTGVVVGVLAKPVHDFVGLLAELKNLAGSAAVRQREEAGAAMAEGVLKLAQSDAQGMIEVPGMGPTRLTGGEFGAEEEEGAGASEQSPTERYIEILHNRTTL
;
A
#
# COMPACT_ATOMS: atom_id res chain seq x y z
N MET A 1 15.87 -55.04 19.34
CA MET A 1 15.89 -54.05 20.44
C MET A 1 16.26 -52.70 19.87
N GLN A 2 15.23 -51.89 19.61
CA GLN A 2 15.33 -50.51 19.12
C GLN A 2 15.63 -49.58 20.30
N ARG A 3 16.60 -48.67 20.15
CA ARG A 3 16.76 -47.52 21.06
C ARG A 3 16.27 -46.27 20.34
N PHE A 4 15.10 -45.81 20.75
CA PHE A 4 14.61 -44.45 20.48
C PHE A 4 15.54 -43.45 21.15
N ARG A 5 16.14 -42.56 20.34
CA ARG A 5 16.87 -41.39 20.84
C ARG A 5 15.97 -40.17 20.66
N THR A 6 15.34 -39.77 21.76
CA THR A 6 14.57 -38.54 21.89
C THR A 6 15.50 -37.35 22.13
N GLY A 7 15.10 -36.19 21.60
CA GLY A 7 15.33 -34.89 22.23
C GLY A 7 16.66 -34.20 21.93
N GLY A 8 16.60 -33.19 21.07
CA GLY A 8 17.70 -32.22 20.92
C GLY A 8 17.41 -31.19 19.84
N PHE A 9 16.32 -30.43 19.96
CA PHE A 9 16.14 -29.22 19.14
C PHE A 9 17.23 -28.20 19.54
N PRO A 10 18.06 -27.72 18.60
CA PRO A 10 18.98 -26.63 18.89
C PRO A 10 18.17 -25.37 19.22
N GLY A 11 18.39 -24.86 20.43
CA GLY A 11 17.73 -23.67 20.94
C GLY A 11 17.97 -22.45 20.05
N TYR A 12 16.88 -21.90 19.53
CA TYR A 12 16.88 -20.54 18.98
C TYR A 12 17.07 -19.57 20.16
N PRO A 13 18.08 -18.67 20.12
CA PRO A 13 18.18 -17.62 21.12
C PRO A 13 16.99 -16.67 20.96
N ALA A 14 16.07 -16.74 21.91
CA ALA A 14 14.93 -15.84 22.07
C ALA A 14 15.40 -14.47 22.60
N HIS A 15 16.21 -13.72 21.86
CA HIS A 15 16.55 -12.34 22.22
C HIS A 15 16.88 -11.49 20.99
N ARG A 16 15.89 -10.75 20.49
CA ARG A 16 15.97 -9.33 20.05
C ARG A 16 14.68 -8.92 19.33
N LEU A 17 13.60 -8.81 20.09
CA LEU A 17 12.55 -7.85 19.74
C LEU A 17 13.03 -6.50 20.25
N ALA A 18 13.78 -5.79 19.42
CA ALA A 18 14.07 -4.37 19.61
C ALA A 18 13.14 -3.55 18.71
N PRO A 19 12.64 -2.40 19.20
CA PRO A 19 11.44 -1.76 18.68
C PRO A 19 11.72 -1.01 17.38
N TYR A 20 10.99 -1.35 16.33
CA TYR A 20 10.83 -0.45 15.18
C TYR A 20 9.91 0.69 15.59
N LEU A 21 10.50 1.81 15.98
CA LEU A 21 10.03 3.21 15.90
C LEU A 21 10.92 4.04 16.85
N PRO A 22 11.50 5.19 16.43
CA PRO A 22 10.69 6.26 15.85
C PRO A 22 11.45 7.20 14.86
N ALA A 23 11.17 7.11 13.57
CA ALA A 23 11.49 8.23 12.66
C ALA A 23 10.62 9.48 12.97
N ALA A 24 9.41 9.27 13.51
CA ALA A 24 8.48 10.32 13.90
C ALA A 24 8.99 11.27 15.01
N LYS A 25 9.91 10.81 15.89
CA LYS A 25 10.43 11.65 17.00
C LYS A 25 11.49 12.66 16.55
N ARG A 26 12.00 12.58 15.32
CA ARG A 26 12.99 13.54 14.79
C ARG A 26 12.37 14.72 14.06
N LEU A 27 11.09 14.64 13.67
CA LEU A 27 10.35 15.72 12.99
C LEU A 27 9.53 16.58 13.96
N LEU A 28 9.17 16.03 15.13
CA LEU A 28 8.43 16.75 16.18
C LEU A 28 9.09 18.05 16.68
N PRO A 29 10.42 18.15 16.90
CA PRO A 29 11.01 19.38 17.41
C PRO A 29 11.01 20.51 16.36
N PHE A 30 11.05 20.19 15.06
CA PHE A 30 11.06 21.19 13.99
C PHE A 30 9.66 21.80 13.76
N ALA A 31 8.60 20.97 13.81
CA ALA A 31 7.22 21.43 13.76
C ALA A 31 6.82 22.22 15.02
N ALA A 32 7.29 21.80 16.20
CA ALA A 32 7.04 22.52 17.45
C ALA A 32 7.80 23.87 17.51
N MET A 33 9.00 23.96 16.94
CA MET A 33 9.75 25.22 16.86
C MET A 33 9.09 26.23 15.90
N LEU A 34 8.56 25.77 14.76
CA LEU A 34 7.75 26.59 13.85
C LEU A 34 6.45 27.06 14.51
N ALA A 35 5.76 26.19 15.26
CA ALA A 35 4.55 26.55 15.99
C ALA A 35 4.85 27.56 17.14
N ALA A 36 5.94 27.37 17.88
CA ALA A 36 6.33 28.24 19.00
C ALA A 36 6.79 29.64 18.53
N LEU A 37 7.45 29.74 17.37
CA LEU A 37 7.76 31.06 16.77
C LEU A 37 6.53 31.80 16.25
N SER A 38 5.44 31.10 15.96
CA SER A 38 4.19 31.71 15.45
C SER A 38 3.20 32.14 16.54
N TRP A 39 3.38 31.69 17.79
CA TRP A 39 2.43 31.90 18.89
C TRP A 39 2.26 33.36 19.37
N PRO A 40 3.32 34.20 19.49
CA PRO A 40 3.12 35.58 19.95
C PRO A 40 2.50 36.50 18.87
N ALA A 41 2.42 36.07 17.61
CA ALA A 41 1.89 36.87 16.50
C ALA A 41 0.36 36.84 16.39
N LEU A 42 -0.31 35.82 16.93
CA LEU A 42 -1.77 35.67 16.86
C LEU A 42 -2.53 36.67 17.75
N ALA A 43 -1.89 37.23 18.79
CA ALA A 43 -2.55 38.14 19.73
C ALA A 43 -2.70 39.59 19.21
N LEU A 44 -1.93 39.99 18.19
CA LEU A 44 -1.91 41.36 17.66
C LEU A 44 -2.73 41.55 16.37
N ALA A 45 -3.24 40.49 15.75
CA ALA A 45 -3.92 40.55 14.45
C ALA A 45 -5.45 40.78 14.52
N ALA A 46 -6.03 40.82 15.72
CA ALA A 46 -7.48 40.81 15.92
C ALA A 46 -8.27 41.99 15.32
N PRO A 47 -7.76 43.25 15.21
CA PRO A 47 -8.61 44.35 14.74
C PRO A 47 -8.50 44.64 13.23
N LEU A 48 -7.69 43.92 12.44
CA LEU A 48 -7.48 44.22 11.01
C LEU A 48 -8.31 43.35 10.03
N ALA A 49 -9.12 42.42 10.53
CA ALA A 49 -9.84 41.44 9.71
C ALA A 49 -11.21 41.91 9.17
N GLN A 50 -11.55 43.21 9.25
CA GLN A 50 -12.81 43.74 8.70
C GLN A 50 -12.62 44.30 7.28
N ALA A 51 -12.31 43.42 6.32
CA ALA A 51 -12.61 43.64 4.91
C ALA A 51 -12.84 42.27 4.25
N SER A 52 -14.08 42.05 3.81
CA SER A 52 -14.58 40.82 3.17
C SER A 52 -14.11 40.71 1.72
N GLU A 53 -12.79 40.64 1.50
CA GLU A 53 -12.23 40.16 0.23
C GLU A 53 -12.06 38.63 0.32
N PRO A 54 -12.34 37.86 -0.74
CA PRO A 54 -12.10 36.42 -0.74
C PRO A 54 -10.61 36.17 -0.49
N ALA A 55 -10.30 35.46 0.60
CA ALA A 55 -8.93 35.19 0.99
C ALA A 55 -8.17 34.50 -0.17
N PRO A 56 -6.94 34.93 -0.47
CA PRO A 56 -6.15 34.34 -1.55
C PRO A 56 -5.95 32.85 -1.30
N THR A 57 -6.27 32.04 -2.31
CA THR A 57 -6.21 30.58 -2.19
C THR A 57 -4.80 30.06 -2.49
N LEU A 58 -4.17 29.41 -1.52
CA LEU A 58 -2.82 28.84 -1.66
C LEU A 58 -2.82 27.46 -2.32
N TRP A 59 -3.99 26.85 -2.51
CA TRP A 59 -4.14 25.49 -3.01
C TRP A 59 -3.43 25.22 -4.33
N PRO A 60 -3.54 26.08 -5.37
CA PRO A 60 -2.84 25.83 -6.64
C PRO A 60 -1.32 25.74 -6.47
N LEU A 61 -0.74 26.60 -5.63
CA LEU A 61 0.69 26.58 -5.33
C LEU A 61 1.09 25.32 -4.58
N ILE A 62 0.35 24.95 -3.53
CA ILE A 62 0.62 23.74 -2.74
C ILE A 62 0.56 22.50 -3.64
N LEU A 63 -0.45 22.41 -4.52
CA LEU A 63 -0.56 21.31 -5.48
C LEU A 63 0.60 21.30 -6.47
N ALA A 64 0.99 22.45 -7.01
CA ALA A 64 2.15 22.55 -7.90
C ALA A 64 3.44 22.09 -7.19
N MET A 65 3.65 22.52 -5.94
CA MET A 65 4.81 22.10 -5.15
C MET A 65 4.82 20.60 -4.87
N LEU A 66 3.66 20.00 -4.56
CA LEU A 66 3.54 18.55 -4.35
C LEU A 66 3.81 17.76 -5.64
N VAL A 67 3.29 18.22 -6.78
CA VAL A 67 3.56 17.61 -8.09
C VAL A 67 5.04 17.68 -8.43
N LEU A 68 5.70 18.82 -8.19
CA LEU A 68 7.14 18.94 -8.39
C LEU A 68 7.93 18.05 -7.42
N ALA A 69 7.51 17.96 -6.16
CA ALA A 69 8.16 17.08 -5.18
C ALA A 69 8.06 15.60 -5.61
N LEU A 70 6.91 15.18 -6.13
CA LEU A 70 6.74 13.86 -6.75
C LEU A 70 7.63 13.69 -7.99
N GLY A 71 7.73 14.70 -8.85
CA GLY A 71 8.63 14.69 -10.00
C GLY A 71 10.10 14.52 -9.61
N VAL A 72 10.56 15.28 -8.61
CA VAL A 72 11.92 15.16 -8.04
C VAL A 72 12.15 13.74 -7.51
N GLU A 73 11.18 13.21 -6.78
CA GLU A 73 11.25 11.86 -6.23
C GLU A 73 11.38 10.79 -7.33
N ARG A 74 10.57 10.85 -8.40
CA ARG A 74 10.66 9.94 -9.54
C ARG A 74 12.00 10.02 -10.26
N VAL A 75 12.53 11.23 -10.46
CA VAL A 75 13.84 11.43 -11.09
C VAL A 75 14.96 10.86 -10.22
N MET A 76 14.90 11.10 -8.91
CA MET A 76 15.90 10.57 -7.96
C MET A 76 15.87 9.05 -7.88
N GLU A 77 14.69 8.44 -7.90
CA GLU A 77 14.53 6.98 -7.95
C GLU A 77 15.18 6.41 -9.21
N LEU A 78 14.85 6.96 -10.38
CA LEU A 78 15.41 6.53 -11.67
C LEU A 78 16.94 6.68 -11.71
N LEU A 79 17.45 7.82 -11.22
CA LEU A 79 18.88 8.10 -11.16
C LEU A 79 19.60 7.02 -10.33
N TRP A 80 19.08 6.70 -9.15
CA TRP A 80 19.70 5.69 -8.29
C TRP A 80 19.59 4.28 -8.86
N ASN A 81 18.46 3.92 -9.48
CA ASN A 81 18.32 2.64 -10.16
C ASN A 81 19.37 2.48 -11.26
N TYR A 82 19.64 3.56 -12.02
CA TYR A 82 20.67 3.56 -13.06
C TYR A 82 22.08 3.46 -12.46
N VAL A 83 22.38 4.20 -11.40
CA VAL A 83 23.68 4.14 -10.71
C VAL A 83 23.93 2.75 -10.12
N GLU A 84 22.94 2.15 -9.47
CA GLU A 84 23.03 0.80 -8.91
C GLU A 84 23.23 -0.25 -10.00
N TRP A 85 22.49 -0.14 -11.10
CA TRP A 85 22.69 -0.97 -12.27
C TRP A 85 24.13 -0.85 -12.81
N LEU A 86 24.66 0.35 -12.96
CA LEU A 86 26.02 0.58 -13.45
C LEU A 86 27.08 -0.02 -12.51
N LEU A 87 26.89 0.12 -11.20
CA LEU A 87 27.79 -0.42 -10.18
C LEU A 87 27.81 -1.96 -10.18
N LEU A 88 26.66 -2.59 -10.38
CA LEU A 88 26.55 -4.05 -10.51
C LEU A 88 27.13 -4.54 -11.84
N ASN A 89 26.83 -3.84 -12.93
CA ASN A 89 27.28 -4.22 -14.28
C ASN A 89 28.80 -4.14 -14.43
N THR A 90 29.44 -3.17 -13.76
CA THR A 90 30.91 -3.03 -13.78
C THR A 90 31.64 -4.07 -12.92
N ARG A 91 30.93 -5.00 -12.26
CA ARG A 91 31.46 -6.01 -11.32
C ARG A 91 32.34 -5.44 -10.21
N ARG A 92 32.26 -4.13 -9.96
CA ARG A 92 33.06 -3.47 -8.92
C ARG A 92 32.47 -3.67 -7.52
N LEU A 93 31.18 -3.93 -7.43
CA LEU A 93 30.46 -4.13 -6.17
C LEU A 93 29.58 -5.37 -6.24
N ASN A 94 29.46 -6.07 -5.10
CA ASN A 94 28.50 -7.15 -4.96
C ASN A 94 27.15 -6.60 -4.49
N ALA A 95 26.07 -7.36 -4.74
CA ALA A 95 24.72 -7.00 -4.28
C ALA A 95 24.62 -6.82 -2.75
N ALA A 96 25.51 -7.47 -1.98
CA ALA A 96 25.59 -7.30 -0.53
C ALA A 96 26.09 -5.90 -0.12
N ASP A 97 27.00 -5.30 -0.89
CA ASP A 97 27.59 -3.99 -0.60
C ASP A 97 26.57 -2.86 -0.76
N LEU A 98 25.64 -3.01 -1.72
CA LEU A 98 24.51 -2.09 -1.94
C LEU A 98 23.48 -2.11 -0.80
N LYS A 99 23.52 -3.11 0.08
CA LYS A 99 22.68 -3.19 1.29
C LYS A 99 23.42 -2.73 2.54
N GLY A 100 24.69 -2.34 2.40
CA GLY A 100 25.51 -1.85 3.50
C GLY A 100 24.97 -0.54 4.09
N SER A 101 25.05 -0.41 5.42
CA SER A 101 24.57 0.78 6.14
C SER A 101 25.27 2.07 5.73
N ILE A 102 26.54 1.99 5.33
CA ILE A 102 27.33 3.13 4.83
C ILE A 102 26.77 3.60 3.49
N TYR A 103 26.55 2.67 2.55
CA TYR A 103 25.99 2.98 1.25
C TYR A 103 24.60 3.60 1.36
N LEU A 104 23.71 3.03 2.18
CA LEU A 104 22.37 3.57 2.39
C LEU A 104 22.39 4.98 2.99
N LYS A 105 23.29 5.27 3.94
CA LYS A 105 23.47 6.62 4.49
C LYS A 105 23.97 7.60 3.43
N PHE A 106 24.95 7.20 2.62
CA PHE A 106 25.47 8.01 1.53
C PHE A 106 24.39 8.30 0.48
N LYS A 107 23.70 7.26 -0.02
CA LYS A 107 22.57 7.37 -0.95
C LYS A 107 21.53 8.34 -0.39
N SER A 108 21.15 8.19 0.88
CA SER A 108 20.14 9.04 1.52
C SER A 108 20.58 10.50 1.65
N ALA A 109 21.81 10.76 2.11
CA ALA A 109 22.34 12.11 2.27
C ALA A 109 22.48 12.82 0.92
N THR A 110 23.05 12.13 -0.06
CA THR A 110 23.20 12.63 -1.43
C THR A 110 21.84 12.86 -2.07
N SER A 111 20.83 11.99 -1.86
CA SER A 111 19.48 12.22 -2.38
C SER A 111 18.84 13.50 -1.85
N VAL A 112 19.00 13.81 -0.56
CA VAL A 112 18.43 15.04 0.01
C VAL A 112 19.08 16.27 -0.60
N LEU A 113 20.41 16.26 -0.74
CA LEU A 113 21.13 17.37 -1.35
C LEU A 113 20.77 17.55 -2.83
N LEU A 114 20.78 16.46 -3.61
CA LEU A 114 20.46 16.49 -5.03
C LEU A 114 18.99 16.88 -5.26
N GLY A 115 18.08 16.38 -4.42
CA GLY A 115 16.68 16.75 -4.42
C GLY A 115 16.47 18.24 -4.13
N ALA A 116 17.18 18.80 -3.16
CA ALA A 116 17.13 20.24 -2.87
C ALA A 116 17.62 21.08 -4.06
N ILE A 117 18.75 20.70 -4.69
CA ILE A 117 19.26 21.39 -5.88
C ILE A 117 18.25 21.31 -7.03
N LEU A 118 17.72 20.11 -7.32
CA LEU A 118 16.74 19.92 -8.38
C LEU A 118 15.45 20.69 -8.08
N GLY A 119 15.02 20.74 -6.83
CA GLY A 119 13.88 21.53 -6.38
C GLY A 119 14.08 23.04 -6.62
N VAL A 120 15.27 23.59 -6.35
CA VAL A 120 15.63 24.98 -6.67
C VAL A 120 15.56 25.24 -8.18
N LEU A 121 16.11 24.34 -8.99
CA LEU A 121 16.05 24.46 -10.45
C LEU A 121 14.61 24.46 -10.95
N LEU A 122 13.75 23.57 -10.44
CA LEU A 122 12.35 23.49 -10.82
C LEU A 122 11.55 24.71 -10.32
N ALA A 123 11.76 25.16 -9.09
CA ALA A 123 11.13 26.38 -8.58
C ALA A 123 11.52 27.60 -9.42
N SER A 124 12.78 27.69 -9.85
CA SER A 124 13.23 28.75 -10.76
C SER A 124 12.60 28.62 -12.15
N LEU A 125 12.51 27.40 -12.70
CA LEU A 125 11.92 27.13 -14.01
C LEU A 125 10.43 27.51 -14.06
N PHE A 126 9.69 27.17 -13.00
CA PHE A 126 8.25 27.45 -12.88
C PHE A 126 7.94 28.76 -12.17
N SER A 127 8.96 29.56 -11.82
CA SER A 127 8.80 30.83 -11.10
C SER A 127 7.92 30.72 -9.86
N LEU A 128 8.19 29.72 -9.01
CA LEU A 128 7.44 29.50 -7.77
C LEU A 128 7.95 30.41 -6.65
N HIS A 129 7.03 31.16 -6.05
CA HIS A 129 7.29 32.14 -5.00
C HIS A 129 6.36 31.89 -3.81
N LEU A 130 6.82 31.06 -2.86
CA LEU A 130 6.04 30.69 -1.69
C LEU A 130 5.82 31.87 -0.75
N PHE A 131 6.85 32.67 -0.50
CA PHE A 131 6.74 33.80 0.43
C PHE A 131 5.89 34.93 -0.15
N ALA A 132 5.99 35.19 -1.45
CA ALA A 132 5.09 36.10 -2.15
C ALA A 132 3.63 35.66 -2.03
N ALA A 133 3.35 34.35 -2.20
CA ALA A 133 2.00 33.81 -2.05
C ALA A 133 1.47 33.89 -0.60
N LEU A 134 2.36 33.75 0.39
CA LEU A 134 2.02 33.85 1.81
C LEU A 134 1.89 35.30 2.32
N GLN A 135 2.38 36.29 1.56
CA GLN A 135 2.38 37.70 1.96
C GLN A 135 1.00 38.24 2.41
N PRO A 136 -0.12 37.92 1.72
CA PRO A 136 -1.44 38.37 2.16
C PRO A 136 -1.88 37.76 3.50
N LEU A 137 -1.41 36.54 3.79
CA LEU A 137 -1.74 35.82 5.03
C LEU A 137 -0.84 36.23 6.20
N ALA A 138 0.39 36.66 5.91
CA ALA A 138 1.39 37.03 6.90
C ALA A 138 1.37 38.52 7.28
N LEU A 139 0.33 39.28 6.88
CA LEU A 139 0.13 40.69 7.22
C LEU A 139 1.39 41.56 6.99
N GLY A 140 2.14 41.27 5.91
CA GLY A 140 3.35 42.02 5.54
C GLY A 140 4.65 41.60 6.21
N PHE A 141 4.66 40.66 7.16
CA PHE A 141 5.90 40.17 7.80
C PHE A 141 6.92 39.59 6.81
N LEU A 142 6.43 39.01 5.70
CA LEU A 142 7.24 38.36 4.68
C LEU A 142 7.68 39.28 3.53
N GLY A 143 7.30 40.56 3.54
CA GLY A 143 7.55 41.50 2.43
C GLY A 143 9.01 41.89 2.20
N GLY A 144 9.93 41.47 3.08
CA GLY A 144 11.36 41.78 2.98
C GLY A 144 12.22 40.71 2.29
N VAL A 145 11.64 39.57 1.89
CA VAL A 145 12.41 38.48 1.27
C VAL A 145 12.70 38.82 -0.19
N PRO A 146 13.97 38.91 -0.63
CA PRO A 146 14.28 39.12 -2.04
C PRO A 146 13.78 37.97 -2.91
N VAL A 147 13.34 38.28 -4.13
CA VAL A 147 12.75 37.32 -5.07
C VAL A 147 13.61 36.07 -5.26
N ASN A 148 14.92 36.23 -5.45
CA ASN A 148 15.85 35.12 -5.63
C ASN A 148 15.90 34.17 -4.41
N TRP A 149 15.75 34.72 -3.20
CA TRP A 149 15.70 33.94 -1.97
C TRP A 149 14.37 33.21 -1.80
N ASP A 150 13.26 33.83 -2.20
CA ASP A 150 11.95 33.17 -2.19
C ASP A 150 11.96 31.93 -3.10
N VAL A 151 12.43 32.08 -4.34
CA VAL A 151 12.56 30.97 -5.29
C VAL A 151 13.47 29.87 -4.74
N ALA A 152 14.64 30.24 -4.21
CA ALA A 152 15.59 29.27 -3.67
C ALA A 152 15.00 28.50 -2.48
N LEU A 153 14.38 29.18 -1.53
CA LEU A 153 13.78 28.54 -0.36
C LEU A 153 12.57 27.68 -0.75
N THR A 154 11.72 28.16 -1.67
CA THR A 154 10.59 27.41 -2.22
C THR A 154 11.09 26.11 -2.86
N GLY A 155 12.14 26.18 -3.67
CA GLY A 155 12.72 25.00 -4.30
C GLY A 155 13.38 24.04 -3.32
N VAL A 156 14.07 24.53 -2.29
CA VAL A 156 14.59 23.68 -1.21
C VAL A 156 13.45 22.93 -0.51
N VAL A 157 12.34 23.61 -0.21
CA VAL A 157 11.14 22.98 0.38
C VAL A 157 10.60 21.89 -0.52
N VAL A 158 10.42 22.15 -1.82
CA VAL A 158 9.99 21.15 -2.81
C VAL A 158 10.93 19.94 -2.84
N GLY A 159 12.24 20.18 -2.88
CA GLY A 159 13.25 19.14 -2.94
C GLY A 159 13.31 18.27 -1.68
N VAL A 160 13.14 18.87 -0.49
CA VAL A 160 13.10 18.14 0.79
C VAL A 160 11.79 17.35 0.93
N LEU A 161 10.67 17.88 0.43
CA LEU A 161 9.37 17.21 0.42
C LEU A 161 9.35 15.93 -0.43
N ALA A 162 10.28 15.76 -1.37
CA ALA A 162 10.39 14.55 -2.17
C ALA A 162 10.50 13.27 -1.32
N LYS A 163 11.15 13.33 -0.15
CA LYS A 163 11.35 12.15 0.70
C LYS A 163 10.10 11.72 1.47
N PRO A 164 9.36 12.61 2.17
CA PRO A 164 8.04 12.26 2.69
C PRO A 164 7.06 11.77 1.61
N VAL A 165 7.11 12.35 0.40
CA VAL A 165 6.28 11.91 -0.73
C VAL A 165 6.66 10.47 -1.14
N HIS A 166 7.94 10.14 -1.21
CA HIS A 166 8.41 8.77 -1.45
C HIS A 166 7.86 7.77 -0.43
N ASP A 167 7.99 8.08 0.86
CA ASP A 167 7.53 7.20 1.95
C ASP A 167 6.01 7.00 1.87
N PHE A 168 5.25 8.03 1.51
CA PHE A 168 3.81 7.96 1.33
C PHE A 168 3.42 7.07 0.14
N VAL A 169 4.11 7.19 -1.00
CA VAL A 169 3.89 6.32 -2.16
C VAL A 169 4.23 4.86 -1.81
N GLY A 170 5.30 4.63 -1.05
CA GLY A 170 5.66 3.32 -0.53
C GLY A 170 4.54 2.70 0.31
N LEU A 171 3.97 3.48 1.24
CA LEU A 171 2.85 3.04 2.07
C LEU A 171 1.60 2.68 1.25
N LEU A 172 1.27 3.47 0.22
CA LEU A 172 0.15 3.15 -0.67
C LEU A 172 0.40 1.86 -1.47
N ALA A 173 1.63 1.63 -1.91
CA ALA A 173 2.01 0.40 -2.60
C ALA A 173 1.93 -0.81 -1.68
N GLU A 174 2.40 -0.70 -0.44
CA GLU A 174 2.27 -1.75 0.59
C GLU A 174 0.81 -2.06 0.89
N LEU A 175 -0.03 -1.03 1.05
CA LEU A 175 -1.47 -1.20 1.27
C LEU A 175 -2.14 -1.92 0.11
N LYS A 176 -1.79 -1.58 -1.14
CA LYS A 176 -2.28 -2.26 -2.34
C LYS A 176 -1.88 -3.74 -2.34
N ASN A 177 -0.64 -4.05 -1.99
CA ASN A 177 -0.15 -5.43 -1.94
C ASN A 177 -0.84 -6.24 -0.82
N LEU A 178 -1.06 -5.63 0.34
CA LEU A 178 -1.84 -6.24 1.42
C LEU A 178 -3.27 -6.56 0.95
N ALA A 179 -3.96 -5.59 0.35
CA ALA A 179 -5.29 -5.81 -0.21
C ALA A 179 -5.30 -6.91 -1.28
N GLY A 180 -4.31 -6.94 -2.17
CA GLY A 180 -4.15 -8.00 -3.17
C GLY A 180 -3.94 -9.38 -2.53
N SER A 181 -3.06 -9.48 -1.53
CA SER A 181 -2.79 -10.73 -0.81
C SER A 181 -4.00 -11.24 -0.02
N ALA A 182 -4.77 -10.33 0.59
CA ALA A 182 -6.00 -10.66 1.30
C ALA A 182 -7.08 -11.16 0.33
N ALA A 183 -7.21 -10.54 -0.85
CA ALA A 183 -8.14 -10.99 -1.88
C ALA A 183 -7.78 -12.39 -2.41
N VAL A 184 -6.50 -12.70 -2.60
CA VAL A 184 -6.05 -14.05 -2.98
C VAL A 184 -6.38 -15.05 -1.87
N ARG A 185 -6.06 -14.73 -0.62
CA ARG A 185 -6.35 -15.60 0.52
C ARG A 185 -7.85 -15.87 0.68
N GLN A 186 -8.69 -14.87 0.43
CA GLN A 186 -10.15 -15.05 0.45
C GLN A 186 -10.62 -16.01 -0.66
N ARG A 187 -9.97 -16.01 -1.83
CA ARG A 187 -10.25 -16.99 -2.90
C ARG A 187 -9.77 -18.39 -2.55
N GLU A 188 -8.64 -18.51 -1.87
CA GLU A 188 -8.12 -19.80 -1.39
C GLU A 188 -9.03 -20.39 -0.32
N GLU A 189 -9.46 -19.59 0.66
CA GLU A 189 -10.39 -20.01 1.72
C GLU A 189 -11.78 -20.36 1.15
N ALA A 190 -12.28 -19.58 0.19
CA ALA A 190 -13.51 -19.92 -0.52
C ALA A 190 -13.38 -21.20 -1.36
N GLY A 191 -12.25 -21.40 -2.04
CA GLY A 191 -11.97 -22.62 -2.79
C GLY A 191 -11.85 -23.86 -1.89
N ALA A 192 -11.21 -23.71 -0.73
CA ALA A 192 -11.12 -24.77 0.28
C ALA A 192 -12.51 -25.12 0.84
N ALA A 193 -13.36 -24.13 1.12
CA ALA A 193 -14.72 -24.36 1.57
C ALA A 193 -15.60 -25.03 0.49
N MET A 194 -15.40 -24.72 -0.79
CA MET A 194 -16.09 -25.41 -1.89
C MET A 194 -15.63 -26.86 -2.03
N ALA A 195 -14.32 -27.11 -1.95
CA ALA A 195 -13.77 -28.46 -2.02
C ALA A 195 -14.28 -29.34 -0.86
N GLU A 196 -14.29 -28.79 0.36
CA GLU A 196 -14.88 -29.45 1.53
C GLU A 196 -16.38 -29.71 1.35
N GLY A 197 -17.11 -28.75 0.79
CA GLY A 197 -18.53 -28.90 0.45
C GLY A 197 -18.78 -30.05 -0.52
N VAL A 198 -17.97 -30.16 -1.58
CA VAL A 198 -18.05 -31.27 -2.55
C VAL A 198 -17.71 -32.61 -1.89
N LEU A 199 -16.68 -32.65 -1.05
CA LEU A 199 -16.25 -33.88 -0.37
C LEU A 199 -17.31 -34.37 0.62
N LYS A 200 -17.95 -33.46 1.36
CA LYS A 200 -19.07 -33.76 2.25
C LYS A 200 -20.31 -34.23 1.49
N LEU A 201 -20.57 -33.68 0.30
CA LEU A 201 -21.65 -34.14 -0.58
C LEU A 201 -21.39 -35.56 -1.07
N ALA A 202 -20.18 -35.84 -1.55
CA ALA A 202 -19.78 -37.18 -2.00
C ALA A 202 -19.84 -38.21 -0.86
N GLN A 203 -19.42 -37.83 0.35
CA GLN A 203 -19.54 -38.68 1.54
C GLN A 203 -21.01 -38.92 1.93
N SER A 204 -21.86 -37.90 1.81
CA SER A 204 -23.30 -38.04 2.05
C SER A 204 -23.98 -38.95 1.02
N ASP A 205 -23.61 -38.89 -0.26
CA ASP A 205 -24.18 -39.77 -1.30
C ASP A 205 -23.71 -41.22 -1.09
N ALA A 206 -22.45 -41.43 -0.70
CA ALA A 206 -21.93 -42.73 -0.34
C ALA A 206 -22.62 -43.33 0.92
N GLN A 207 -22.99 -42.49 1.89
CA GLN A 207 -23.74 -42.93 3.09
C GLN A 207 -25.26 -43.08 2.85
N GLY A 208 -25.80 -42.45 1.80
CA GLY A 208 -27.21 -42.56 1.38
C GLY A 208 -27.53 -43.81 0.54
N MET A 209 -26.52 -44.59 0.16
CA MET A 209 -26.67 -45.91 -0.44
C MET A 209 -26.75 -46.96 0.67
N ILE A 210 -27.90 -47.64 0.78
CA ILE A 210 -28.05 -48.82 1.63
C ILE A 210 -27.86 -50.07 0.76
N GLU A 211 -26.97 -50.96 1.18
CA GLU A 211 -26.84 -52.27 0.56
C GLU A 211 -28.04 -53.15 0.94
N VAL A 212 -28.91 -53.39 -0.04
CA VAL A 212 -30.01 -54.35 0.10
C VAL A 212 -29.48 -55.74 -0.28
N PRO A 213 -29.50 -56.72 0.63
CA PRO A 213 -29.02 -58.08 0.35
C PRO A 213 -29.73 -58.66 -0.88
N GLY A 214 -28.97 -58.95 -1.94
CA GLY A 214 -29.47 -59.56 -3.19
C GLY A 214 -29.85 -58.59 -4.32
N MET A 215 -29.90 -57.26 -4.10
CA MET A 215 -30.24 -56.27 -5.15
C MET A 215 -29.13 -55.25 -5.46
N GLY A 216 -28.02 -55.26 -4.72
CA GLY A 216 -26.94 -54.29 -4.93
C GLY A 216 -27.27 -52.90 -4.36
N PRO A 217 -26.36 -51.92 -4.51
CA PRO A 217 -26.51 -50.61 -3.87
C PRO A 217 -27.74 -49.86 -4.39
N THR A 218 -28.67 -49.53 -3.49
CA THR A 218 -29.94 -48.85 -3.85
C THR A 218 -30.05 -47.54 -3.06
N ARG A 219 -30.38 -46.43 -3.74
CA ARG A 219 -30.62 -45.13 -3.10
C ARG A 219 -31.94 -45.15 -2.33
N LEU A 220 -31.96 -44.59 -1.12
CA LEU A 220 -33.21 -44.34 -0.40
C LEU A 220 -33.94 -43.14 -1.00
N THR A 221 -34.85 -43.37 -1.95
CA THR A 221 -35.87 -42.39 -2.30
C THR A 221 -36.81 -42.23 -1.11
N GLY A 222 -36.73 -41.08 -0.43
CA GLY A 222 -37.71 -40.68 0.58
C GLY A 222 -39.09 -40.64 -0.06
N GLY A 223 -39.95 -41.57 0.33
CA GLY A 223 -41.33 -41.62 -0.16
C GLY A 223 -42.16 -40.49 0.42
N GLU A 224 -42.92 -39.79 -0.43
CA GLU A 224 -44.39 -39.80 -0.37
C GLU A 224 -45.04 -39.07 -1.57
N PHE A 225 -46.22 -39.58 -1.96
CA PHE A 225 -47.24 -39.11 -2.93
C PHE A 225 -47.13 -39.46 -4.43
N GLY A 226 -47.85 -40.54 -4.79
CA GLY A 226 -49.09 -40.36 -5.57
C GLY A 226 -49.02 -40.42 -7.09
N ALA A 227 -49.27 -41.63 -7.61
CA ALA A 227 -50.14 -41.96 -8.74
C ALA A 227 -49.92 -41.35 -10.14
N GLU A 228 -50.00 -42.28 -11.10
CA GLU A 228 -50.34 -42.18 -12.52
C GLU A 228 -49.19 -42.10 -13.53
N GLU A 229 -49.15 -43.17 -14.32
CA GLU A 229 -48.36 -43.39 -15.53
C GLU A 229 -48.73 -42.32 -16.58
N GLU A 230 -47.74 -41.60 -17.10
CA GLU A 230 -47.77 -41.12 -18.49
C GLU A 230 -46.39 -41.29 -19.13
N GLU A 231 -46.39 -41.99 -20.25
CA GLU A 231 -45.29 -42.15 -21.18
C GLU A 231 -44.78 -40.78 -21.66
N GLY A 232 -43.46 -40.56 -21.64
CA GLY A 232 -42.91 -39.37 -22.28
C GLY A 232 -41.43 -39.12 -22.06
N ALA A 233 -40.62 -39.57 -23.01
CA ALA A 233 -39.29 -39.07 -23.37
C ALA A 233 -38.15 -39.21 -22.34
N GLY A 234 -37.05 -39.82 -22.81
CA GLY A 234 -35.79 -39.92 -22.07
C GLY A 234 -35.25 -38.55 -21.66
N ALA A 235 -35.49 -38.17 -20.41
CA ALA A 235 -34.67 -37.23 -19.69
C ALA A 235 -33.62 -38.07 -18.96
N SER A 236 -32.37 -37.97 -19.39
CA SER A 236 -31.22 -38.47 -18.63
C SER A 236 -31.37 -38.00 -17.17
N GLU A 237 -31.46 -38.96 -16.25
CA GLU A 237 -31.42 -38.73 -14.80
C GLU A 237 -30.07 -38.09 -14.45
N GLN A 238 -29.95 -36.77 -14.64
CA GLN A 238 -28.78 -36.02 -14.22
C GLN A 238 -28.69 -36.13 -12.69
N SER A 239 -27.54 -36.59 -12.22
CA SER A 239 -27.23 -36.65 -10.80
C SER A 239 -27.49 -35.27 -10.18
N PRO A 240 -28.05 -35.16 -8.95
CA PRO A 240 -28.17 -33.88 -8.24
C PRO A 240 -26.85 -33.10 -8.22
N THR A 241 -25.72 -33.82 -8.23
CA THR A 241 -24.36 -33.30 -8.33
C THR A 241 -24.09 -32.65 -9.70
N GLU A 242 -24.50 -33.26 -10.82
CA GLU A 242 -24.36 -32.68 -12.16
C GLU A 242 -25.19 -31.40 -12.29
N ARG A 243 -26.40 -31.40 -11.74
CA ARG A 243 -27.29 -30.23 -11.75
C ARG A 243 -26.70 -29.08 -10.93
N TYR A 244 -26.03 -29.36 -9.82
CA TYR A 244 -25.36 -28.34 -9.00
C TYR A 244 -24.11 -27.79 -9.69
N ILE A 245 -23.34 -28.64 -10.38
CA ILE A 245 -22.17 -28.25 -11.19
C ILE A 245 -22.61 -27.33 -12.33
N GLU A 246 -23.72 -27.65 -13.00
CA GLU A 246 -24.26 -26.83 -14.09
C GLU A 246 -24.73 -25.45 -13.60
N ILE A 247 -25.39 -25.38 -12.45
CA ILE A 247 -25.81 -24.11 -11.83
C ILE A 247 -24.60 -23.25 -11.44
N LEU A 248 -23.54 -23.86 -10.91
CA LEU A 248 -22.29 -23.14 -10.56
C LEU A 248 -21.55 -22.65 -11.80
N HIS A 249 -21.51 -23.45 -12.87
CA HIS A 249 -20.89 -23.10 -14.14
C HIS A 249 -21.61 -21.90 -14.78
N ASN A 250 -22.94 -21.89 -14.80
CA ASN A 250 -23.72 -20.77 -15.36
C ASN A 250 -23.63 -19.48 -14.54
N ARG A 251 -23.35 -19.55 -13.23
CA ARG A 251 -23.17 -18.36 -12.37
C ARG A 251 -21.77 -17.75 -12.41
N THR A 252 -20.76 -18.49 -12.87
CA THR A 252 -19.36 -18.03 -12.87
C THR A 252 -18.90 -17.49 -14.23
N THR A 253 -19.67 -17.71 -15.29
CA THR A 253 -19.41 -17.20 -16.64
C THR A 253 -20.10 -15.86 -16.95
N LEU A 254 -20.77 -15.24 -15.98
CA LEU A 254 -21.26 -13.85 -16.01
C LEU A 254 -20.34 -12.95 -15.20
#